data_AF-A0A2E6KPN3-F1
#
_entry.id   AF-A0A2E6KPN3-F1
#
_cell.length_a   1.000
_cell.length_b   1.000
_cell.length_c   1.000
_cell.angle_alpha   90.00
_cell.angle_beta   90.00
_cell.angle_gamma   90.00
#
_symmetry.space_group_name_H-M   'P 1'
#
loop_
_entity.id
_entity.type
_entity.pdbx_description
1 polymer ?
#
loop_
_entity_poly.entity_id
_entity_poly.type
_entity_poly.pdbx_seq_one_letter_code
_entity_poly.pdbx_strand_id
1 'polypeptide(L)' 'MIINIKSNQLPLHCPLPGENLWNQHPKIYLPIDSVKKIKCPYCGTEYVLEN' A
#
# COMPACT_ATOMS: atom_id res chain seq x y z
N MET A 1 -6.83 -4.13 -8.53
CA MET A 1 -6.60 -2.66 -8.54
C MET A 1 -5.11 -2.44 -8.35
N ILE A 2 -4.45 -1.72 -9.25
CA ILE A 2 -3.03 -1.41 -9.17
C ILE A 2 -2.89 0.06 -8.77
N ILE A 3 -2.08 0.35 -7.77
CA ILE A 3 -1.79 1.70 -7.29
C ILE A 3 -0.29 1.94 -7.44
N ASN A 4 0.06 2.94 -8.24
CA ASN A 4 1.43 3.39 -8.36
C ASN A 4 1.74 4.35 -7.22
N ILE A 5 2.84 4.09 -6.52
CA ILE A 5 3.33 4.94 -5.44
C ILE A 5 4.74 5.41 -5.76
N LYS A 6 5.13 6.54 -5.18
CA LYS A 6 6.47 7.10 -5.30
C LYS A 6 7.25 6.93 -4.01
N SER A 7 8.57 7.06 -4.09
CA SER A 7 9.46 6.93 -2.94
C SER A 7 9.17 7.92 -1.79
N ASN A 8 8.51 9.05 -2.08
CA ASN A 8 8.08 10.02 -1.05
C ASN A 8 6.81 9.61 -0.28
N GLN A 9 6.15 8.51 -0.67
CA GLN A 9 4.99 7.93 0.02
C GLN A 9 5.39 6.76 0.94
N LEU A 10 6.70 6.54 1.11
CA LEU A 10 7.25 5.57 2.03
C LEU A 10 7.31 6.15 3.46
N PRO A 11 7.08 5.34 4.50
CA PRO A 11 6.76 3.91 4.44
C PRO A 11 5.33 3.64 3.98
N LEU A 12 5.17 2.71 3.02
CA LEU A 12 3.86 2.34 2.49
C LEU A 12 3.01 1.65 3.57
N HIS A 13 1.81 2.17 3.79
CA HIS A 13 0.79 1.51 4.59
C HIS A 13 -0.51 1.36 3.82
N CYS A 14 -1.20 0.26 4.09
CA CYS A 14 -2.54 -0.01 3.58
C CYS A 14 -3.50 -0.07 4.79
N PRO A 15 -4.63 0.65 4.79
CA PRO A 15 -5.13 1.56 3.75
C PRO A 15 -4.37 2.91 3.68
N LEU A 16 -4.50 3.63 2.57
CA LEU A 16 -3.79 4.90 2.32
C LEU A 16 -4.37 6.06 3.16
N PRO A 17 -3.60 7.16 3.37
CA PRO A 17 -4.10 8.32 4.09
C PRO A 17 -5.35 8.90 3.41
N GLY A 18 -6.45 9.04 4.14
CA GLY A 18 -7.71 9.58 3.63
C GLY A 18 -8.74 8.53 3.17
N GLU A 19 -8.37 7.25 3.11
CA GLU A 19 -9.33 6.16 2.89
C GLU A 19 -10.13 5.92 4.18
N ASN A 20 -11.46 5.79 4.04
CA ASN A 20 -12.35 5.60 5.18
C ASN A 20 -12.17 4.17 5.74
N LEU A 21 -11.49 4.08 6.89
CA LEU A 21 -11.15 2.85 7.62
C LEU A 21 -12.35 2.10 8.22
N TRP A 22 -13.57 2.64 8.09
CA TRP A 22 -14.76 2.10 8.72
C TRP A 22 -15.10 0.72 8.10
N ASN A 23 -14.71 -0.36 8.80
CA ASN A 23 -15.03 -1.78 8.55
C ASN A 23 -14.22 -2.58 7.50
N GLN A 24 -12.96 -2.24 7.18
CA GLN A 24 -12.15 -3.09 6.29
C GLN A 24 -11.14 -3.99 7.03
N HIS A 25 -9.86 -3.63 7.02
CA HIS A 25 -8.79 -4.40 7.64
C HIS A 25 -7.90 -3.48 8.47
N PRO A 26 -7.15 -4.02 9.46
CA PRO A 26 -6.20 -3.24 10.22
C PRO A 26 -5.20 -2.53 9.32
N LYS A 27 -4.74 -1.35 9.77
CA LYS A 27 -3.62 -0.66 9.14
C LYS A 27 -2.37 -1.55 9.23
N ILE A 28 -1.81 -1.89 8.08
CA ILE A 28 -0.57 -2.64 7.97
C ILE A 28 0.47 -1.88 7.16
N TYR A 29 1.74 -2.09 7.50
CA TYR A 29 2.87 -1.59 6.72
C TYR A 29 3.32 -2.67 5.75
N LEU A 30 3.53 -2.29 4.50
CA LEU A 30 3.93 -3.17 3.42
C LEU A 30 5.38 -2.86 3.05
N PRO A 31 6.33 -3.81 3.14
CA PRO A 31 7.75 -3.58 2.91
C PRO A 31 8.09 -3.49 1.41
N ILE A 32 7.55 -2.48 0.72
CA ILE A 32 7.79 -2.25 -0.72
C ILE A 32 9.17 -1.60 -0.98
N ASP A 33 9.86 -1.10 0.04
CA ASP A 33 11.20 -0.52 -0.11
C ASP A 33 12.22 -1.51 -0.68
N SER A 34 12.05 -2.81 -0.38
CA SER A 34 12.91 -3.88 -0.88
C SER A 34 12.39 -4.53 -2.17
N VAL A 35 11.11 -4.32 -2.51
CA VAL A 35 10.45 -4.96 -3.65
C VAL A 35 9.68 -3.92 -4.44
N LYS A 36 9.97 -3.74 -5.73
CA LYS A 36 9.29 -2.73 -6.57
C LYS A 36 7.77 -2.93 -6.71
N LYS A 37 7.25 -4.06 -6.23
CA LYS A 37 5.85 -4.44 -6.35
C LYS A 37 5.46 -5.32 -5.17
N ILE A 38 4.33 -5.02 -4.52
CA ILE A 38 3.78 -5.81 -3.43
C ILE A 38 2.25 -5.82 -3.47
N LYS A 39 1.64 -6.95 -3.12
CA LYS A 39 0.18 -7.08 -3.01
C LYS A 39 -0.23 -7.10 -1.55
N CYS A 40 -1.23 -6.28 -1.19
CA CYS A 40 -1.80 -6.30 0.15
C CYS A 40 -2.54 -7.64 0.39
N PRO A 41 -2.26 -8.36 1.49
CA PRO A 41 -2.89 -9.64 1.79
C PRO A 41 -4.37 -9.51 2.18
N TYR A 42 -4.84 -8.31 2.55
CA TYR A 42 -6.21 -8.09 3.01
C TYR A 42 -7.13 -7.59 1.90
N CYS A 43 -6.81 -6.47 1.27
CA CYS A 43 -7.65 -5.88 0.23
C CYS A 43 -7.30 -6.37 -1.19
N GLY A 44 -6.17 -7.07 -1.36
CA GLY A 44 -5.71 -7.54 -2.67
C GLY A 44 -5.20 -6.43 -3.60
N THR A 45 -5.12 -5.19 -3.12
CA THR A 45 -4.53 -4.06 -3.87
C THR A 45 -3.06 -4.32 -4.14
N GLU A 46 -2.66 -4.09 -5.38
CA GLU A 46 -1.30 -4.25 -5.84
C GLU A 46 -0.62 -2.89 -5.90
N TYR A 47 0.42 -2.70 -5.11
CA TYR A 47 1.22 -1.48 -5.07
C TYR A 47 2.47 -1.66 -5.92
N VAL A 48 2.77 -0.67 -6.74
CA VAL A 48 3.97 -0.63 -7.58
C VAL A 48 4.74 0.63 -7.24
N LEU A 49 6.00 0.48 -6.86
CA LEU A 49 6.91 1.58 -6.61
C LEU A 49 7.45 2.09 -7.93
N GLU A 50 6.95 3.23 -8.37
CA GLU A 50 7.45 3.98 -9.51
C GLU A 50 8.49 5.00 -9.04
N ASN A 51 9.58 5.07 -9.80
CA ASN A 51 10.78 5.83 -9.46
C ASN A 51 10.60 7.34 -9.71
#